data_AF-A0A8J4YTF8-F1
#
_entry.id   AF-A0A8J4YTF8-F1
#
_cell.length_a   1.000
_cell.length_b   1.000
_cell.length_c   1.000
_cell.angle_alpha   90.00
_cell.angle_beta   90.00
_cell.angle_gamma   90.00
#
_symmetry.space_group_name_H-M   'P 1'
#
loop_
_entity.id
_entity.type
_entity.pdbx_description
1 polymer ?
#
loop_
_entity_poly.entity_id
_entity_poly.type
_entity_poly.pdbx_seq_one_letter_code
_entity_poly.pdbx_strand_id
1 'polypeptide(L)'
;MIHLKQKDKDFLDDQRGQRKMVMSTVDKESMAKESRKHERLAAERRRKEKELAETLERGEMIELVTGSSATAECADSSTSSSDTNSSARGSAAASASRPKRLKITKEVAAAADRVKLTSRGAHHVFSAIAADQGVMSPSTSSIRRHRKVLRKETAEAAVKDYRNQVQEHDAVLILHWDGKLLPGSESQGHVDRLAIVVTSPSLEGEKLLAIPALPSGTGEAMASKVEETIRHWKFEDRVGGLCFDTTASNTGVHAGCCTLLEQKLGRPLLNLACRHHVMEFILASAFKATFGDATSGPDVQLFKRFQKKWPTPIKVNATIINDPRLADHDEWKRTTLEALAKAAATTRDDYKELAELTAKAIKGEVPTTFRKPGAHHYAKWMVKAIYTLKMTMFKNEFELTPRELRSLQEMSVFIIVIYARAWFEAPLAADAPFNDLTLFHDLHKYRDSEENSKISEATVKTFKRHFWYLGTDLVGLALFSDKVTIEEKTKMVEKLAIDKDLDKKRWTTAPQDPSSVTLSDLVTKESLFSFTELKLDASFLQSPVLSWKENEAYNQGKETVQHLAVTNDPAERAIKLITDYSQILTKDESDRQALLQAVERHRRLNLNPN
;
A
#
# COMPACT_ATOMS: atom_id res chain seq x y z
N MET A 1 44.74 9.37 -14.92
CA MET A 1 45.19 9.26 -13.51
C MET A 1 44.48 10.32 -12.69
N ILE A 2 43.56 9.92 -11.82
CA ILE A 2 42.78 10.85 -10.97
C ILE A 2 43.62 11.18 -9.73
N HIS A 3 43.87 12.47 -9.48
CA HIS A 3 44.61 12.95 -8.32
C HIS A 3 43.71 12.92 -7.08
N LEU A 4 43.90 11.92 -6.21
CA LEU A 4 43.25 11.86 -4.90
C LEU A 4 43.86 12.91 -3.96
N LYS A 5 42.99 13.66 -3.27
CA LYS A 5 43.39 14.69 -2.30
C LYS A 5 44.09 14.03 -1.11
N GLN A 6 45.08 14.71 -0.53
CA GLN A 6 45.93 14.15 0.52
C GLN A 6 45.11 13.65 1.73
N LYS A 7 44.05 14.37 2.11
CA LYS A 7 43.12 13.96 3.18
C LYS A 7 42.46 12.59 2.94
N ASP A 8 42.20 12.24 1.69
CA ASP A 8 41.57 10.96 1.35
C ASP A 8 42.58 9.81 1.44
N LYS A 9 43.87 10.10 1.17
CA LYS A 9 44.97 9.15 1.39
C LYS A 9 45.20 8.92 2.88
N ASP A 10 45.25 10.00 3.65
CA ASP A 10 45.46 9.95 5.10
C ASP A 10 44.30 9.21 5.81
N PHE A 11 43.06 9.37 5.32
CA PHE A 11 41.90 8.60 5.80
C PHE A 11 42.00 7.11 5.48
N LEU A 12 42.43 6.76 4.26
CA LEU A 12 42.60 5.37 3.85
C LEU A 12 43.73 4.67 4.62
N ASP A 13 44.79 5.39 4.96
CA ASP A 13 45.89 4.84 5.75
C ASP A 13 45.48 4.66 7.23
N ASP A 14 44.67 5.56 7.80
CA ASP A 14 44.09 5.40 9.16
C ASP A 14 43.11 4.20 9.25
N GLN A 15 42.43 3.84 8.15
CA GLN A 15 41.57 2.66 8.10
C GLN A 15 42.32 1.32 8.04
N ARG A 16 43.59 1.33 7.64
CA ARG A 16 44.40 0.11 7.45
C ARG A 16 45.24 -0.27 8.67
N GLY A 17 45.21 0.54 9.74
CA GLY A 17 45.91 0.29 10.99
C GLY A 17 45.03 0.42 12.24
N GLN A 18 45.65 0.53 13.41
CA GLN A 18 44.95 0.80 14.68
C GLN A 18 44.43 2.25 14.66
N ARG A 19 43.09 2.42 14.60
CA ARG A 19 42.44 3.72 14.37
C ARG A 19 42.92 4.81 15.32
N LYS A 20 43.38 5.94 14.77
CA LYS A 20 43.74 7.15 15.54
C LYS A 20 42.66 8.24 15.47
N MET A 21 41.79 8.24 14.45
CA MET A 21 40.70 9.22 14.36
C MET A 21 39.38 8.69 14.94
N VAL A 22 38.79 9.44 15.88
CA VAL A 22 37.47 9.18 16.46
C VAL A 22 36.47 10.17 15.87
N MET A 23 35.39 9.65 15.26
CA MET A 23 34.28 10.51 14.83
C MET A 23 33.47 10.95 16.05
N SER A 24 33.49 12.24 16.36
CA SER A 24 32.54 12.83 17.30
C SER A 24 31.19 13.07 16.60
N THR A 25 30.10 13.03 17.35
CA THR A 25 28.72 12.98 16.87
C THR A 25 28.21 14.25 16.20
N VAL A 26 28.95 15.37 16.22
CA VAL A 26 28.47 16.64 15.66
C VAL A 26 29.61 17.46 15.07
N ASP A 27 29.53 17.73 13.76
CA ASP A 27 30.38 18.70 13.06
C ASP A 27 29.94 20.13 13.41
N LYS A 28 30.64 20.71 14.40
CA LYS A 28 30.36 22.07 14.91
C LYS A 28 30.60 23.16 13.87
N GLU A 29 31.50 22.96 12.91
CA GLU A 29 31.76 23.94 11.86
C GLU A 29 30.63 23.97 10.83
N SER A 30 30.14 22.79 10.44
CA SER A 30 28.98 22.67 9.54
C SER A 30 27.72 23.29 10.16
N MET A 31 27.43 23.00 11.44
CA MET A 31 26.30 23.62 12.15
C MET A 31 26.43 25.14 12.27
N ALA A 32 27.63 25.66 12.57
CA ALA A 32 27.86 27.10 12.63
C ALA A 32 27.70 27.77 11.25
N LYS A 33 27.96 27.03 10.16
CA LYS A 33 27.77 27.52 8.78
C LYS A 33 26.30 27.52 8.38
N GLU A 34 25.54 26.50 8.78
CA GLU A 34 24.08 26.45 8.57
C GLU A 34 23.32 27.47 9.40
N SER A 35 23.69 27.66 10.67
CA SER A 35 23.10 28.68 11.54
C SER A 35 23.30 30.09 10.97
N ARG A 36 24.52 30.41 10.50
CA ARG A 36 24.82 31.68 9.80
C ARG A 36 24.10 31.85 8.46
N LYS A 37 23.70 30.75 7.81
CA LYS A 37 22.87 30.79 6.58
C LYS A 37 21.41 31.05 6.94
N HIS A 38 20.90 30.43 8.01
CA HIS A 38 19.54 30.64 8.51
C HIS A 38 19.33 32.08 8.99
N GLU A 39 20.30 32.66 9.72
CA GLU A 39 20.24 34.06 10.14
C GLU A 39 20.23 35.03 8.95
N ARG A 40 21.05 34.77 7.92
CA ARG A 40 21.06 35.60 6.69
C ARG A 40 19.71 35.56 5.98
N LEU A 41 19.11 34.38 5.83
CA LEU A 41 17.80 34.22 5.20
C LEU A 41 16.67 34.86 6.03
N ALA A 42 16.75 34.79 7.36
CA ALA A 42 15.81 35.45 8.25
C ALA A 42 15.93 36.98 8.18
N ALA A 43 17.16 37.52 8.15
CA ALA A 43 17.41 38.95 8.00
C ALA A 43 16.94 39.47 6.64
N GLU A 44 17.17 38.73 5.55
CA GLU A 44 16.69 39.10 4.22
C GLU A 44 15.15 39.10 4.14
N ARG A 45 14.50 38.13 4.80
CA ARG A 45 13.03 38.07 4.86
C ARG A 45 12.45 39.25 5.64
N ARG A 46 13.02 39.60 6.80
CA ARG A 46 12.63 40.79 7.57
C ARG A 46 12.85 42.08 6.78
N ARG A 47 13.92 42.16 5.97
CA ARG A 47 14.16 43.32 5.10
C ARG A 47 13.09 43.45 4.01
N LYS A 48 12.72 42.35 3.36
CA LYS A 48 11.66 42.31 2.34
C LYS A 48 10.28 42.62 2.93
N GLU A 49 9.99 42.14 4.13
CA GLU A 49 8.75 42.45 4.85
C GLU A 49 8.67 43.93 5.24
N LYS A 50 9.79 44.54 5.66
CA LYS A 50 9.85 45.96 5.97
C LYS A 50 9.73 46.84 4.71
N GLU A 51 10.41 46.48 3.61
CA GLU A 51 10.25 47.15 2.31
C GLU A 51 8.80 47.06 1.81
N LEU A 52 8.15 45.90 1.94
CA LEU A 52 6.76 45.71 1.53
C LEU A 52 5.78 46.53 2.40
N ALA A 53 6.01 46.58 3.71
CA ALA A 53 5.21 47.38 4.64
C ALA A 53 5.36 48.89 4.35
N GLU A 54 6.59 49.37 4.12
CA GLU A 54 6.88 50.77 3.79
C GLU A 54 6.34 51.18 2.40
N THR A 55 6.19 50.22 1.48
CA THR A 55 5.58 50.44 0.15
C THR A 55 4.05 50.49 0.25
N LEU A 56 3.45 49.67 1.13
CA LEU A 56 2.00 49.70 1.40
C LEU A 56 1.56 51.01 2.09
N GLU A 57 2.37 51.54 3.00
CA GLU A 57 2.09 52.80 3.69
C GLU A 57 2.23 54.03 2.78
N ARG A 58 3.08 53.97 1.74
CA ARG A 58 3.31 55.08 0.81
C ARG A 58 2.29 55.19 -0.33
N GLY A 59 1.41 54.20 -0.52
CA GLY A 59 0.31 54.27 -1.48
C GLY A 59 0.74 54.50 -2.94
N GLU A 60 1.96 54.12 -3.32
CA GLU A 60 2.48 54.25 -4.69
C GLU A 60 2.34 52.91 -5.45
N MET A 61 1.57 52.93 -6.53
CA MET A 61 1.42 51.81 -7.46
C MET A 61 2.63 51.80 -8.41
N ILE A 62 3.54 50.83 -8.29
CA ILE A 62 4.65 50.66 -9.23
C ILE A 62 4.49 49.36 -10.02
N GLU A 63 4.30 49.56 -11.32
CA GLU A 63 4.45 48.60 -12.41
C GLU A 63 5.95 48.32 -12.63
N LEU A 64 6.39 47.06 -12.54
CA LEU A 64 7.77 46.70 -12.88
C LEU A 64 7.80 45.62 -13.97
N VAL A 65 8.18 46.08 -15.15
CA VAL A 65 8.65 45.33 -16.32
C VAL A 65 10.08 44.86 -16.09
N THR A 66 10.40 43.64 -16.55
CA THR A 66 11.65 43.16 -17.21
C THR A 66 11.73 41.63 -17.03
N GLY A 67 12.15 40.78 -17.98
CA GLY A 67 12.65 40.95 -19.34
C GLY A 67 12.68 39.55 -19.99
N SER A 68 12.51 39.54 -21.30
CA SER A 68 12.26 38.37 -22.16
C SER A 68 13.52 37.52 -22.41
N SER A 69 13.32 36.21 -22.62
CA SER A 69 14.13 35.44 -23.59
C SER A 69 13.28 34.34 -24.25
N ALA A 70 12.87 34.66 -25.48
CA ALA A 70 12.62 33.84 -26.66
C ALA A 70 11.88 32.49 -26.53
N THR A 71 10.64 32.46 -27.05
CA THR A 71 10.19 31.37 -27.93
C THR A 71 9.34 31.93 -29.07
N ALA A 72 9.64 31.46 -30.27
CA ALA A 72 9.22 31.98 -31.56
C ALA A 72 7.71 31.95 -31.84
N GLU A 73 7.28 33.04 -32.48
CA GLU A 73 6.28 33.23 -33.52
C GLU A 73 5.35 32.06 -33.91
N CYS A 74 4.04 32.34 -33.89
CA CYS A 74 3.23 32.25 -35.10
C CYS A 74 2.18 33.37 -35.05
N ALA A 75 2.28 34.26 -36.04
CA ALA A 75 1.37 35.36 -36.26
C ALA A 75 -0.02 34.86 -36.69
N ASP A 76 -1.07 35.54 -36.24
CA ASP A 76 -2.30 35.58 -37.02
C ASP A 76 -2.87 37.00 -37.00
N SER A 77 -3.13 37.50 -38.20
CA SER A 77 -3.38 38.90 -38.53
C SER A 77 -4.82 39.30 -38.21
N SER A 78 -4.99 40.37 -37.44
CA SER A 78 -6.22 41.13 -37.35
C SER A 78 -6.49 41.88 -38.65
N THR A 79 -7.66 41.67 -39.25
CA THR A 79 -8.22 42.62 -40.22
C THR A 79 -9.43 43.29 -39.61
N SER A 80 -9.28 44.59 -39.31
CA SER A 80 -10.34 45.50 -38.94
C SER A 80 -11.12 45.94 -40.19
N SER A 81 -12.45 45.98 -40.11
CA SER A 81 -13.23 46.95 -40.88
C SER A 81 -14.27 47.57 -39.97
N SER A 82 -14.06 48.86 -39.72
CA SER A 82 -15.04 49.80 -39.19
C SER A 82 -15.91 50.29 -40.33
N ASP A 83 -17.23 50.28 -40.16
CA ASP A 83 -18.09 51.22 -40.87
C ASP A 83 -19.17 51.75 -39.93
N THR A 84 -19.19 53.08 -39.87
CA THR A 84 -20.13 53.93 -39.14
C THR A 84 -21.41 54.12 -39.95
N ASN A 85 -22.59 54.04 -39.31
CA ASN A 85 -23.61 55.06 -39.54
C ASN A 85 -24.64 55.18 -38.41
N SER A 86 -24.96 56.43 -38.09
CA SER A 86 -25.84 56.89 -37.02
C SER A 86 -27.33 56.89 -37.40
N SER A 87 -28.23 56.54 -36.46
CA SER A 87 -29.45 57.31 -36.23
C SER A 87 -30.09 56.93 -34.88
N ALA A 88 -30.66 57.94 -34.22
CA ALA A 88 -31.18 57.89 -32.86
C ALA A 88 -32.66 57.48 -32.79
N ARG A 89 -33.04 56.70 -31.74
CA ARG A 89 -34.20 56.91 -30.86
C ARG A 89 -34.57 55.63 -30.10
N GLY A 90 -35.01 55.80 -28.85
CA GLY A 90 -36.00 54.91 -28.24
C GLY A 90 -35.52 54.14 -27.02
N SER A 91 -35.84 54.69 -25.86
CA SER A 91 -35.79 54.05 -24.55
C SER A 91 -36.57 52.72 -24.47
N ALA A 92 -35.92 51.68 -23.95
CA ALA A 92 -36.51 50.74 -22.99
C ALA A 92 -35.38 49.86 -22.43
N ALA A 93 -34.90 50.18 -21.24
CA ALA A 93 -34.06 49.28 -20.47
C ALA A 93 -34.94 48.11 -19.99
N ALA A 94 -35.16 47.13 -20.87
CA ALA A 94 -35.60 45.81 -20.44
C ALA A 94 -34.47 45.25 -19.57
N SER A 95 -34.78 44.90 -18.32
CA SER A 95 -33.87 44.17 -17.45
C SER A 95 -33.58 42.81 -18.13
N ALA A 96 -32.52 42.75 -18.92
CA ALA A 96 -32.10 41.53 -19.59
C ALA A 96 -31.85 40.48 -18.50
N SER A 97 -32.70 39.46 -18.42
CA SER A 97 -32.47 38.33 -17.52
C SER A 97 -31.10 37.78 -17.85
N ARG A 98 -30.19 37.69 -16.86
CA ARG A 98 -28.84 37.18 -17.09
C ARG A 98 -28.95 35.85 -17.87
N PRO A 99 -28.21 35.66 -18.98
CA PRO A 99 -28.26 34.43 -19.74
C PRO A 99 -27.95 33.26 -18.80
N LYS A 100 -28.81 32.23 -18.83
CA LYS A 100 -28.62 31.02 -18.02
C LYS A 100 -27.25 30.44 -18.34
N ARG A 101 -26.43 30.21 -17.31
CA ARG A 101 -25.11 29.56 -17.44
C ARG A 101 -25.25 28.08 -17.15
N LEU A 102 -24.45 27.25 -17.84
CA LEU A 102 -24.38 25.83 -17.52
C LEU A 102 -23.92 25.65 -16.06
N LYS A 103 -24.72 24.94 -15.26
CA LYS A 103 -24.45 24.70 -13.85
C LYS A 103 -23.52 23.50 -13.69
N ILE A 104 -22.40 23.69 -12.99
CA ILE A 104 -21.50 22.61 -12.61
C ILE A 104 -21.98 22.08 -11.26
N THR A 105 -22.66 20.94 -11.25
CA THR A 105 -23.09 20.30 -10.00
C THR A 105 -21.94 19.53 -9.35
N LYS A 106 -22.16 19.06 -8.12
CA LYS A 106 -21.22 18.23 -7.38
C LYS A 106 -20.92 16.92 -8.12
N GLU A 107 -21.94 16.31 -8.70
CA GLU A 107 -21.86 15.06 -9.46
C GLU A 107 -21.03 15.25 -10.74
N VAL A 108 -21.30 16.32 -11.49
CA VAL A 108 -20.55 16.66 -12.71
C VAL A 108 -19.08 16.95 -12.38
N ALA A 109 -18.81 17.71 -11.32
CA ALA A 109 -17.45 18.00 -10.89
C ALA A 109 -16.70 16.73 -10.48
N ALA A 110 -17.33 15.85 -9.69
CA ALA A 110 -16.75 14.61 -9.23
C ALA A 110 -16.53 13.60 -10.36
N ALA A 111 -17.45 13.52 -11.33
CA ALA A 111 -17.26 12.71 -12.54
C ALA A 111 -16.08 13.22 -13.38
N ALA A 112 -15.99 14.53 -13.59
CA ALA A 112 -14.87 15.15 -14.30
C ALA A 112 -13.53 14.92 -13.58
N ASP A 113 -13.52 14.98 -12.24
CA ASP A 113 -12.36 14.61 -11.42
C ASP A 113 -11.99 13.14 -11.61
N ARG A 114 -12.95 12.21 -11.50
CA ARG A 114 -12.75 10.75 -11.65
C ARG A 114 -12.11 10.37 -12.97
N VAL A 115 -12.53 10.99 -14.07
CA VAL A 115 -12.00 10.73 -15.42
C VAL A 115 -10.79 11.61 -15.77
N LYS A 116 -10.21 12.30 -14.78
CA LYS A 116 -8.98 13.09 -14.91
C LYS A 116 -9.10 14.26 -15.91
N LEU A 117 -10.31 14.80 -16.08
CA LEU A 117 -10.57 15.87 -17.03
C LEU A 117 -9.99 17.19 -16.52
N THR A 118 -8.99 17.74 -17.22
CA THR A 118 -8.37 19.03 -16.85
C THR A 118 -9.38 20.18 -16.95
N SER A 119 -9.11 21.32 -16.31
CA SER A 119 -10.03 22.48 -16.42
C SER A 119 -10.21 22.96 -17.86
N ARG A 120 -9.16 22.87 -18.69
CA ARG A 120 -9.22 23.18 -20.13
C ARG A 120 -10.03 22.14 -20.89
N GLY A 121 -9.79 20.85 -20.66
CA GLY A 121 -10.58 19.76 -21.25
C GLY A 121 -12.07 19.86 -20.87
N ALA A 122 -12.35 20.17 -19.60
CA ALA A 122 -13.70 20.39 -19.10
C ALA A 122 -14.36 21.59 -19.77
N HIS A 123 -13.63 22.67 -20.02
CA HIS A 123 -14.16 23.81 -20.76
C HIS A 123 -14.61 23.43 -22.18
N HIS A 124 -13.85 22.63 -22.91
CA HIS A 124 -14.27 22.16 -24.24
C HIS A 124 -15.55 21.32 -24.18
N VAL A 125 -15.60 20.33 -23.28
CA VAL A 125 -16.78 19.47 -23.10
C VAL A 125 -18.00 20.29 -22.67
N PHE A 126 -17.86 21.15 -21.67
CA PHE A 126 -18.95 21.96 -21.15
C PHE A 126 -19.39 23.04 -22.14
N SER A 127 -18.50 23.54 -23.00
CA SER A 127 -18.88 24.48 -24.06
C SER A 127 -19.75 23.83 -25.12
N ALA A 128 -19.43 22.59 -25.52
CA ALA A 128 -20.26 21.84 -26.45
C ALA A 128 -21.66 21.57 -25.87
N ILE A 129 -21.74 21.13 -24.61
CA ILE A 129 -23.02 20.91 -23.90
C ILE A 129 -23.79 22.23 -23.75
N ALA A 130 -23.10 23.33 -23.44
CA ALA A 130 -23.72 24.63 -23.29
C ALA A 130 -24.34 25.13 -24.61
N ALA A 131 -23.65 24.91 -25.74
CA ALA A 131 -24.16 25.25 -27.07
C ALA A 131 -25.42 24.44 -27.42
N ASP A 132 -25.41 23.13 -27.16
CA ASP A 132 -26.56 22.24 -27.37
C ASP A 132 -27.79 22.67 -26.53
N GLN A 133 -27.55 23.09 -25.29
CA GLN A 133 -28.61 23.54 -24.38
C GLN A 133 -29.01 25.01 -24.54
N GLY A 134 -28.37 25.76 -25.45
CA GLY A 134 -28.62 27.20 -25.62
C GLY A 134 -28.27 28.04 -24.38
N VAL A 135 -27.31 27.60 -23.56
CA VAL A 135 -26.86 28.28 -22.34
C VAL A 135 -25.43 28.81 -22.48
N MET A 136 -25.04 29.75 -21.63
CA MET A 136 -23.69 30.29 -21.62
C MET A 136 -22.69 29.28 -21.02
N SER A 137 -21.60 29.04 -21.75
CA SER A 137 -20.50 28.17 -21.30
C SER A 137 -19.72 28.77 -20.13
N PRO A 138 -19.29 27.96 -19.14
CA PRO A 138 -18.42 28.40 -18.08
C PRO A 138 -16.97 28.52 -18.56
N SER A 139 -16.29 29.61 -18.17
CA SER A 139 -14.86 29.78 -18.45
C SER A 139 -14.00 28.74 -17.72
N THR A 140 -12.81 28.44 -18.24
CA THR A 140 -11.81 27.57 -17.58
C THR A 140 -11.54 27.98 -16.12
N SER A 141 -11.43 29.28 -15.84
CA SER A 141 -11.21 29.82 -14.50
C SER A 141 -12.42 29.59 -13.58
N SER A 142 -13.63 29.76 -14.11
CA SER A 142 -14.87 29.49 -13.37
C SER A 142 -15.00 28.01 -13.02
N ILE A 143 -14.70 27.11 -13.96
CA ILE A 143 -14.69 25.65 -13.74
C ILE A 143 -13.72 25.28 -12.63
N ARG A 144 -12.48 25.79 -12.72
CA ARG A 144 -11.43 25.54 -11.71
C ARG A 144 -11.87 25.97 -10.31
N ARG A 145 -12.41 27.19 -10.18
CA ARG A 145 -12.84 27.75 -8.89
C ARG A 145 -14.02 26.96 -8.30
N HIS A 146 -15.02 26.62 -9.11
CA HIS A 146 -16.17 25.83 -8.65
C HIS A 146 -15.75 24.41 -8.23
N ARG A 147 -14.91 23.73 -9.01
CA ARG A 147 -14.40 22.40 -8.64
C ARG A 147 -13.64 22.43 -7.31
N LYS A 148 -12.79 23.43 -7.07
CA LYS A 148 -12.07 23.58 -5.80
C LYS A 148 -13.02 23.71 -4.61
N VAL A 149 -14.08 24.52 -4.73
CA VAL A 149 -15.10 24.65 -3.68
C VAL A 149 -15.85 23.33 -3.46
N LEU A 150 -16.35 22.72 -4.54
CA LEU A 150 -17.10 21.46 -4.47
C LEU A 150 -16.28 20.30 -3.90
N ARG A 151 -14.98 20.22 -4.22
CA ARG A 151 -14.07 19.22 -3.63
C ARG A 151 -13.96 19.40 -2.12
N LYS A 152 -13.78 20.64 -1.66
CA LYS A 152 -13.68 20.95 -0.24
C LYS A 152 -14.97 20.56 0.50
N GLU A 153 -16.12 20.99 0.01
CA GLU A 153 -17.43 20.62 0.58
C GLU A 153 -17.64 19.10 0.59
N THR A 154 -17.20 18.40 -0.47
CA THR A 154 -17.30 16.94 -0.56
C THR A 154 -16.40 16.25 0.46
N ALA A 155 -15.18 16.73 0.65
CA ALA A 155 -14.23 16.20 1.62
C ALA A 155 -14.74 16.41 3.06
N GLU A 156 -15.23 17.61 3.39
CA GLU A 156 -15.80 17.90 4.71
C GLU A 156 -17.03 17.03 5.02
N ALA A 157 -17.92 16.85 4.03
CA ALA A 157 -19.05 15.93 4.15
C ALA A 157 -18.58 14.48 4.35
N ALA A 158 -17.56 14.03 3.62
CA ALA A 158 -17.02 12.68 3.76
C ALA A 158 -16.41 12.42 5.15
N VAL A 159 -15.75 13.41 5.74
CA VAL A 159 -15.25 13.32 7.12
C VAL A 159 -16.40 13.18 8.11
N LYS A 160 -17.42 14.02 7.99
CA LYS A 160 -18.59 14.00 8.89
C LYS A 160 -19.35 12.69 8.79
N ASP A 161 -19.66 12.24 7.58
CA ASP A 161 -20.44 11.02 7.34
C ASP A 161 -19.73 9.78 7.91
N TYR A 162 -18.42 9.65 7.67
CA TYR A 162 -17.67 8.49 8.14
C TYR A 162 -17.50 8.50 9.67
N ARG A 163 -17.32 9.67 10.30
CA ARG A 163 -17.32 9.78 11.76
C ARG A 163 -18.64 9.32 12.37
N ASN A 164 -19.77 9.71 11.77
CA ASN A 164 -21.08 9.28 12.24
C ASN A 164 -21.21 7.76 12.16
N GLN A 165 -20.79 7.13 11.05
CA GLN A 165 -20.78 5.67 10.92
C GLN A 165 -19.93 5.00 12.00
N VAL A 166 -18.72 5.52 12.27
CA VAL A 166 -17.86 4.98 13.34
C VAL A 166 -18.51 5.10 14.72
N GLN A 167 -19.21 6.20 14.99
CA GLN A 167 -19.90 6.41 16.25
C GLN A 167 -21.15 5.52 16.39
N GLU A 168 -21.98 5.45 15.34
CA GLU A 168 -23.23 4.68 15.30
C GLU A 168 -22.99 3.18 15.50
N HIS A 169 -21.92 2.65 14.92
CA HIS A 169 -21.55 1.23 15.01
C HIS A 169 -20.54 0.92 16.13
N ASP A 170 -20.18 1.90 16.96
CA ASP A 170 -19.12 1.79 17.98
C ASP A 170 -17.79 1.20 17.44
N ALA A 171 -17.51 1.46 16.17
CA ALA A 171 -16.58 0.71 15.34
C ALA A 171 -15.12 0.84 15.82
N VAL A 172 -14.40 -0.29 15.79
CA VAL A 172 -12.95 -0.36 15.99
C VAL A 172 -12.26 -0.15 14.65
N LEU A 173 -11.31 0.78 14.60
CA LEU A 173 -10.56 1.12 13.40
C LEU A 173 -9.20 0.41 13.37
N ILE A 174 -8.88 -0.18 12.22
CA ILE A 174 -7.55 -0.67 11.89
C ILE A 174 -6.90 0.35 10.97
N LEU A 175 -5.74 0.84 11.37
CA LEU A 175 -4.99 1.86 10.65
C LEU A 175 -4.00 1.22 9.68
N HIS A 176 -4.08 1.61 8.42
CA HIS A 176 -3.20 1.18 7.34
C HIS A 176 -2.37 2.35 6.84
N TRP A 177 -1.09 2.10 6.55
CA TRP A 177 -0.26 3.08 5.87
C TRP A 177 0.77 2.46 4.95
N ASP A 178 1.11 3.19 3.88
CA ASP A 178 2.16 2.83 2.93
C ASP A 178 2.79 4.10 2.35
N GLY A 179 4.09 4.03 2.07
CA GLY A 179 4.90 5.13 1.60
C GLY A 179 5.34 4.96 0.15
N LYS A 180 5.33 6.04 -0.63
CA LYS A 180 5.92 6.05 -1.97
C LYS A 180 6.56 7.39 -2.31
N LEU A 181 7.78 7.31 -2.83
CA LEU A 181 8.46 8.43 -3.42
C LEU A 181 7.81 8.78 -4.77
N LEU A 182 7.24 9.97 -4.89
CA LEU A 182 6.56 10.45 -6.10
C LEU A 182 7.15 11.78 -6.57
N PRO A 183 7.07 12.11 -7.88
CA PRO A 183 7.44 13.43 -8.36
C PRO A 183 6.58 14.50 -7.66
N GLY A 184 7.22 15.50 -7.09
CA GLY A 184 6.62 16.68 -6.47
C GLY A 184 6.35 17.79 -7.47
N SER A 185 6.21 19.02 -6.97
CA SER A 185 6.19 20.22 -7.82
C SER A 185 7.56 20.45 -8.47
N GLU A 186 7.61 21.20 -9.57
CA GLU A 186 8.85 21.50 -10.33
C GLU A 186 10.01 21.99 -9.44
N SER A 187 9.73 22.65 -8.32
CA SER A 187 10.72 23.13 -7.34
C SER A 187 11.08 22.15 -6.22
N GLN A 188 10.31 21.07 -6.02
CA GLN A 188 10.44 20.14 -4.89
C GLN A 188 11.14 18.82 -5.26
N GLY A 189 11.36 18.52 -6.54
CA GLY A 189 11.95 17.26 -6.96
C GLY A 189 11.04 16.07 -6.64
N HIS A 190 11.55 15.03 -5.97
CA HIS A 190 10.73 13.91 -5.49
C HIS A 190 10.32 14.12 -4.03
N VAL A 191 9.11 13.70 -3.70
CA VAL A 191 8.48 13.88 -2.38
C VAL A 191 7.95 12.54 -1.91
N ASP A 192 8.29 12.16 -0.67
CA ASP A 192 7.70 11.01 -0.01
C ASP A 192 6.22 11.28 0.29
N ARG A 193 5.36 10.39 -0.16
CA ARG A 193 3.92 10.45 0.08
C ARG A 193 3.51 9.27 0.93
N LEU A 194 2.76 9.53 1.98
CA LEU A 194 2.26 8.50 2.88
C LEU A 194 0.76 8.37 2.71
N ALA A 195 0.29 7.25 2.20
CA ALA A 195 -1.14 6.95 2.25
C ALA A 195 -1.52 6.55 3.68
N ILE A 196 -2.60 7.12 4.19
CA ILE A 196 -3.16 6.81 5.51
C ILE A 196 -4.63 6.44 5.30
N VAL A 197 -4.96 5.20 5.61
CA VAL A 197 -6.26 4.58 5.34
C VAL A 197 -6.73 3.89 6.63
N VAL A 198 -8.03 3.80 6.83
CA VAL A 198 -8.60 2.96 7.89
C VAL A 198 -9.54 1.92 7.30
N THR A 199 -9.57 0.76 7.92
CA THR A 199 -10.63 -0.25 7.75
C THR A 199 -11.27 -0.50 9.10
N SER A 200 -12.42 -1.16 9.12
CA SER A 200 -13.07 -1.60 10.35
C SER A 200 -13.76 -2.93 10.08
N PRO A 201 -13.62 -3.92 10.96
CA PRO A 201 -14.36 -5.17 10.81
C PRO A 201 -15.88 -4.98 10.79
N SER A 202 -16.38 -3.94 11.45
CA SER A 202 -17.81 -3.63 11.58
C SER A 202 -18.33 -2.64 10.52
N LEU A 203 -17.48 -2.17 9.60
CA LEU A 203 -17.88 -1.22 8.56
C LEU A 203 -17.46 -1.73 7.18
N GLU A 204 -18.31 -1.51 6.19
CA GLU A 204 -18.02 -1.94 4.83
C GLU A 204 -16.94 -1.07 4.16
N GLY A 205 -15.90 -1.74 3.66
CA GLY A 205 -14.85 -1.16 2.83
C GLY A 205 -13.78 -0.38 3.60
N GLU A 206 -12.90 0.24 2.84
CA GLU A 206 -11.82 1.09 3.37
C GLU A 206 -12.19 2.57 3.29
N LYS A 207 -11.59 3.38 4.16
CA LYS A 207 -11.69 4.83 4.09
C LYS A 207 -10.32 5.48 4.03
N LEU A 208 -10.07 6.22 2.95
CA LEU A 208 -8.91 7.09 2.84
C LEU A 208 -9.03 8.25 3.84
N LEU A 209 -8.02 8.46 4.69
CA LEU A 209 -7.95 9.61 5.59
C LEU A 209 -7.18 10.76 4.97
N ALA A 210 -5.95 10.49 4.50
CA ALA A 210 -5.09 11.49 3.88
C ALA A 210 -3.95 10.84 3.08
N ILE A 211 -3.32 11.61 2.18
CA ILE A 211 -2.06 11.24 1.53
C ILE A 211 -1.02 12.38 1.67
N PRO A 212 -0.57 12.72 2.89
CA PRO A 212 0.33 13.84 3.11
C PRO A 212 1.70 13.67 2.43
N ALA A 213 2.34 14.80 2.14
CA ALA A 213 3.77 14.84 1.87
C ALA A 213 4.54 14.71 3.18
N LEU A 214 5.61 13.91 3.16
CA LEU A 214 6.53 13.75 4.26
C LEU A 214 7.84 14.52 4.00
N PRO A 215 8.50 15.02 5.05
CA PRO A 215 9.87 15.53 4.93
C PRO A 215 10.88 14.40 4.65
N SER A 216 10.59 13.17 5.09
CA SER A 216 11.39 11.96 4.88
C SER A 216 10.55 10.70 5.09
N GLY A 217 10.93 9.58 4.46
CA GLY A 217 10.35 8.25 4.70
C GLY A 217 10.76 7.56 6.02
N THR A 218 11.08 8.31 7.07
CA THR A 218 11.47 7.76 8.38
C THR A 218 10.24 7.41 9.22
N GLY A 219 10.37 6.41 10.11
CA GLY A 219 9.27 6.00 11.00
C GLY A 219 8.72 7.15 11.86
N GLU A 220 9.56 8.08 12.30
CA GLU A 220 9.16 9.26 13.07
C GLU A 220 8.32 10.27 12.26
N ALA A 221 8.74 10.56 11.02
CA ALA A 221 7.99 11.44 10.13
C ALA A 221 6.63 10.82 9.76
N MET A 222 6.61 9.51 9.54
CA MET A 222 5.39 8.75 9.29
C MET A 222 4.46 8.80 10.51
N ALA A 223 4.93 8.40 11.69
CA ALA A 223 4.13 8.36 12.91
C ALA A 223 3.55 9.73 13.27
N SER A 224 4.33 10.81 13.13
CA SER A 224 3.86 12.17 13.40
C SER A 224 2.73 12.61 12.47
N LYS A 225 2.82 12.28 11.18
CA LYS A 225 1.77 12.62 10.20
C LYS A 225 0.52 11.75 10.34
N VAL A 226 0.71 10.49 10.72
CA VAL A 226 -0.37 9.57 11.05
C VAL A 226 -1.14 10.06 12.28
N GLU A 227 -0.43 10.43 13.35
CA GLU A 227 -1.03 11.00 14.56
C GLU A 227 -1.83 12.28 14.25
N GLU A 228 -1.23 13.24 13.53
CA GLU A 228 -1.91 14.48 13.12
C GLU A 228 -3.20 14.17 12.34
N THR A 229 -3.16 13.19 11.45
CA THR A 229 -4.32 12.75 10.66
C THR A 229 -5.39 12.15 11.56
N ILE A 230 -5.04 11.21 12.45
CA ILE A 230 -6.00 10.59 13.37
C ILE A 230 -6.67 11.65 14.26
N ARG A 231 -5.90 12.59 14.83
CA ARG A 231 -6.43 13.69 15.63
C ARG A 231 -7.34 14.61 14.83
N HIS A 232 -6.94 14.94 13.60
CA HIS A 232 -7.80 15.71 12.70
C HIS A 232 -9.13 15.01 12.44
N TRP A 233 -9.14 13.68 12.36
CA TRP A 233 -10.31 12.83 12.18
C TRP A 233 -11.04 12.45 13.49
N LYS A 234 -10.50 12.79 14.67
CA LYS A 234 -11.06 12.45 15.99
C LYS A 234 -11.25 10.95 16.20
N PHE A 235 -10.21 10.17 15.87
CA PHE A 235 -10.22 8.70 15.91
C PHE A 235 -9.25 8.09 16.92
N GLU A 236 -8.60 8.89 17.76
CA GLU A 236 -7.58 8.46 18.74
C GLU A 236 -8.04 7.27 19.59
N ASP A 237 -9.25 7.35 20.12
CA ASP A 237 -9.84 6.34 21.01
C ASP A 237 -10.50 5.18 20.23
N ARG A 238 -10.53 5.26 18.90
CA ARG A 238 -11.18 4.26 18.02
C ARG A 238 -10.19 3.31 17.37
N VAL A 239 -8.91 3.65 17.27
CA VAL A 239 -7.90 2.80 16.64
C VAL A 239 -7.59 1.58 17.52
N GLY A 240 -7.97 0.37 17.14
CA GLY A 240 -7.62 -0.86 17.89
C GLY A 240 -6.40 -1.59 17.34
N GLY A 241 -5.99 -1.28 16.11
CA GLY A 241 -4.89 -1.97 15.47
C GLY A 241 -4.21 -1.20 14.35
N LEU A 242 -3.03 -1.68 14.00
CA LEU A 242 -2.10 -1.14 13.01
C LEU A 242 -1.79 -2.25 12.00
N CYS A 243 -2.03 -2.01 10.72
CA CYS A 243 -1.66 -2.90 9.63
C CYS A 243 -0.63 -2.23 8.71
N PHE A 244 0.50 -2.90 8.52
CA PHE A 244 1.69 -2.29 7.93
C PHE A 244 2.59 -3.33 7.28
N ASP A 245 3.43 -2.88 6.35
CA ASP A 245 4.52 -3.70 5.82
C ASP A 245 5.65 -3.82 6.84
N THR A 246 6.25 -5.00 6.93
CA THR A 246 7.30 -5.36 7.90
C THR A 246 8.68 -4.77 7.60
N THR A 247 8.74 -3.54 7.09
CA THR A 247 9.97 -2.78 6.86
C THR A 247 10.53 -2.23 8.18
N ALA A 248 11.83 -1.88 8.20
CA ALA A 248 12.47 -1.36 9.40
C ALA A 248 11.92 0.01 9.84
N SER A 249 11.49 0.86 8.90
CA SER A 249 10.85 2.15 9.20
C SER A 249 9.49 1.98 9.89
N ASN A 250 8.81 0.86 9.68
CA ASN A 250 7.56 0.54 10.36
C ASN A 250 7.78 -0.21 11.69
N THR A 251 8.67 -1.21 11.69
CA THR A 251 8.81 -2.20 12.77
C THR A 251 10.00 -2.00 13.70
N GLY A 252 10.82 -0.98 13.47
CA GLY A 252 11.98 -0.67 14.31
C GLY A 252 11.60 -0.48 15.78
N VAL A 253 12.30 -1.16 16.68
CA VAL A 253 11.96 -1.22 18.12
C VAL A 253 11.98 0.16 18.81
N HIS A 254 12.84 1.09 18.35
CA HIS A 254 12.97 2.42 18.97
C HIS A 254 12.39 3.57 18.15
N ALA A 255 12.42 3.44 16.81
CA ALA A 255 12.08 4.52 15.89
C ALA A 255 11.16 4.06 14.75
N GLY A 256 10.59 2.86 14.87
CA GLY A 256 9.58 2.35 13.95
C GLY A 256 8.26 3.07 14.13
N CYS A 257 7.54 3.28 13.02
CA CYS A 257 6.24 3.94 13.01
C CYS A 257 5.27 3.33 14.06
N CYS A 258 5.20 1.99 14.15
CA CYS A 258 4.27 1.33 15.07
C CYS A 258 4.55 1.65 16.54
N THR A 259 5.81 1.52 16.96
CA THR A 259 6.23 1.81 18.33
C THR A 259 5.99 3.27 18.69
N LEU A 260 6.29 4.20 17.77
CA LEU A 260 6.06 5.61 17.98
C LEU A 260 4.56 5.96 18.05
N LEU A 261 3.71 5.26 17.29
CA LEU A 261 2.25 5.45 17.35
C LEU A 261 1.66 4.99 18.68
N GLU A 262 2.07 3.82 19.20
CA GLU A 262 1.65 3.35 20.53
C GLU A 262 2.07 4.35 21.63
N GLN A 263 3.29 4.89 21.56
CA GLN A 263 3.78 5.92 22.48
C GLN A 263 2.97 7.22 22.39
N LYS A 264 2.67 7.69 21.18
CA LYS A 264 1.90 8.92 20.93
C LYS A 264 0.44 8.81 21.35
N LEU A 265 -0.15 7.63 21.20
CA LEU A 265 -1.53 7.34 21.63
C LEU A 265 -1.62 6.90 23.09
N GLY A 266 -0.48 6.65 23.75
CA GLY A 266 -0.40 6.33 25.17
C GLY A 266 -0.95 4.94 25.54
N ARG A 267 -1.12 4.04 24.57
CA ARG A 267 -1.63 2.68 24.80
C ARG A 267 -1.10 1.68 23.76
N PRO A 268 -0.97 0.39 24.11
CA PRO A 268 -0.61 -0.65 23.15
C PRO A 268 -1.70 -0.83 22.10
N LEU A 269 -1.33 -1.28 20.91
CA LEU A 269 -2.25 -1.56 19.81
C LEU A 269 -1.96 -2.94 19.19
N LEU A 270 -2.92 -3.50 18.48
CA LEU A 270 -2.68 -4.73 17.72
C LEU A 270 -1.76 -4.46 16.54
N ASN A 271 -0.66 -5.20 16.44
CA ASN A 271 0.30 -5.08 15.35
C ASN A 271 0.03 -6.15 14.28
N LEU A 272 -0.88 -5.85 13.36
CA LEU A 272 -1.33 -6.71 12.25
C LEU A 272 -0.38 -6.61 11.05
N ALA A 273 0.83 -7.13 11.21
CA ALA A 273 1.84 -7.15 10.15
C ALA A 273 1.28 -7.78 8.86
N CYS A 274 1.45 -7.09 7.73
CA CYS A 274 0.89 -7.49 6.44
C CYS A 274 1.32 -8.91 6.05
N ARG A 275 0.37 -9.84 6.00
CA ARG A 275 0.66 -11.25 5.68
C ARG A 275 1.13 -11.45 4.24
N HIS A 276 0.62 -10.66 3.28
CA HIS A 276 1.16 -10.69 1.91
C HIS A 276 2.64 -10.32 1.87
N HIS A 277 3.06 -9.27 2.59
CA HIS A 277 4.46 -8.86 2.63
C HIS A 277 5.37 -9.92 3.29
N VAL A 278 4.86 -10.67 4.28
CA VAL A 278 5.57 -11.84 4.83
C VAL A 278 5.76 -12.93 3.75
N MET A 279 4.71 -13.24 2.99
CA MET A 279 4.80 -14.23 1.90
C MET A 279 5.75 -13.77 0.78
N GLU A 280 5.84 -12.47 0.51
CA GLU A 280 6.83 -11.93 -0.42
C GLU A 280 8.27 -12.23 0.02
N PHE A 281 8.58 -12.10 1.32
CA PHE A 281 9.90 -12.46 1.85
C PHE A 281 10.18 -13.96 1.76
N ILE A 282 9.19 -14.81 2.03
CA ILE A 282 9.34 -16.26 1.88
C ILE A 282 9.67 -16.61 0.43
N LEU A 283 8.91 -16.07 -0.54
CA LEU A 283 9.18 -16.26 -1.96
C LEU A 283 10.55 -15.71 -2.36
N ALA A 284 10.93 -14.54 -1.83
CA ALA A 284 12.23 -13.93 -2.09
C ALA A 284 13.39 -14.81 -1.65
N SER A 285 13.29 -15.39 -0.46
CA SER A 285 14.30 -16.28 0.11
C SER A 285 14.37 -17.61 -0.62
N ALA A 286 13.22 -18.20 -1.00
CA ALA A 286 13.19 -19.38 -1.87
C ALA A 286 13.87 -19.09 -3.22
N PHE A 287 13.50 -17.98 -3.88
CA PHE A 287 14.09 -17.58 -5.14
C PHE A 287 15.61 -17.36 -5.04
N LYS A 288 16.07 -16.73 -3.96
CA LYS A 288 17.50 -16.53 -3.69
C LYS A 288 18.22 -17.86 -3.49
N ALA A 289 17.64 -18.80 -2.76
CA ALA A 289 18.22 -20.14 -2.56
C ALA A 289 18.33 -20.93 -3.86
N THR A 290 17.34 -20.80 -4.75
CA THR A 290 17.26 -21.56 -6.00
C THR A 290 18.09 -20.96 -7.14
N PHE A 291 18.06 -19.63 -7.31
CA PHE A 291 18.73 -18.94 -8.42
C PHE A 291 20.07 -18.31 -8.02
N GLY A 292 20.39 -18.23 -6.72
CA GLY A 292 21.55 -17.53 -6.18
C GLY A 292 21.35 -16.02 -6.06
N ASP A 293 22.42 -15.31 -5.66
CA ASP A 293 22.45 -13.86 -5.76
C ASP A 293 22.38 -13.46 -7.24
N ALA A 294 21.28 -12.80 -7.64
CA ALA A 294 21.21 -12.19 -8.96
C ALA A 294 22.35 -11.15 -9.05
N THR A 295 23.11 -11.20 -10.15
CA THR A 295 24.09 -10.17 -10.51
C THR A 295 23.47 -8.78 -10.33
N SER A 296 24.24 -7.86 -9.75
CA SER A 296 23.94 -6.53 -9.18
C SER A 296 23.10 -5.51 -9.99
N GLY A 297 22.36 -5.92 -11.02
CA GLY A 297 21.43 -5.08 -11.80
C GLY A 297 19.97 -5.23 -11.39
N PRO A 298 19.10 -4.23 -11.68
CA PRO A 298 17.70 -4.09 -11.25
C PRO A 298 16.72 -5.12 -11.85
N ASP A 299 17.20 -6.06 -12.66
CA ASP A 299 16.36 -7.01 -13.39
C ASP A 299 16.99 -8.41 -13.43
N VAL A 300 16.16 -9.45 -13.22
CA VAL A 300 16.58 -10.85 -13.41
C VAL A 300 16.78 -11.08 -14.92
N GLN A 301 18.04 -11.27 -15.36
CA GLN A 301 18.35 -11.41 -16.80
C GLN A 301 17.54 -12.49 -17.50
N LEU A 302 17.26 -13.60 -16.80
CA LEU A 302 16.39 -14.67 -17.28
C LEU A 302 15.01 -14.16 -17.69
N PHE A 303 14.40 -13.28 -16.88
CA PHE A 303 13.08 -12.72 -17.15
C PHE A 303 13.11 -11.78 -18.37
N LYS A 304 14.18 -11.01 -18.53
CA LYS A 304 14.39 -10.18 -19.73
C LYS A 304 14.50 -11.03 -21.00
N ARG A 305 15.24 -12.14 -20.95
CA ARG A 305 15.37 -13.05 -22.11
C ARG A 305 14.00 -13.62 -22.47
N PHE A 306 13.23 -14.06 -21.48
CA PHE A 306 11.87 -14.55 -21.68
C PHE A 306 10.93 -13.48 -22.29
N GLN A 307 10.93 -12.26 -21.74
CA GLN A 307 10.14 -11.15 -22.29
C GLN A 307 10.46 -10.84 -23.74
N LYS A 308 11.75 -10.82 -24.11
CA LYS A 308 12.20 -10.55 -25.48
C LYS A 308 11.76 -11.64 -26.46
N LYS A 309 11.65 -12.88 -26.00
CA LYS A 309 11.23 -14.03 -26.79
C LYS A 309 9.71 -14.22 -26.81
N TRP A 310 8.94 -13.41 -26.09
CA TRP A 310 7.49 -13.53 -26.03
C TRP A 310 6.85 -13.30 -27.42
N PRO A 311 6.26 -14.33 -28.05
CA PRO A 311 5.71 -14.21 -29.40
C PRO A 311 4.43 -13.37 -29.42
N THR A 312 4.23 -12.61 -30.50
CA THR A 312 2.97 -11.90 -30.78
C THR A 312 2.59 -12.15 -32.26
N PRO A 313 1.51 -12.90 -32.57
CA PRO A 313 0.55 -13.54 -31.67
C PRO A 313 1.12 -14.77 -30.95
N ILE A 314 0.49 -15.16 -29.83
CA ILE A 314 0.89 -16.33 -29.06
C ILE A 314 0.64 -17.58 -29.90
N LYS A 315 1.70 -18.23 -30.41
CA LYS A 315 1.63 -19.65 -30.77
C LYS A 315 1.77 -20.43 -29.46
N VAL A 316 0.70 -21.09 -29.01
CA VAL A 316 0.68 -21.81 -27.73
C VAL A 316 1.50 -23.08 -27.87
N ASN A 317 2.81 -22.96 -27.70
CA ASN A 317 3.74 -24.08 -27.53
C ASN A 317 4.09 -24.27 -26.04
N ALA A 318 3.18 -23.87 -25.15
CA ALA A 318 3.34 -24.10 -23.73
C ALA A 318 3.18 -25.60 -23.43
N THR A 319 4.02 -26.10 -22.55
CA THR A 319 4.02 -27.49 -22.08
C THR A 319 3.51 -27.57 -20.66
N ILE A 320 2.93 -28.71 -20.29
CA ILE A 320 2.53 -29.00 -18.92
C ILE A 320 3.75 -28.95 -18.00
N ILE A 321 3.56 -28.50 -16.76
CA ILE A 321 4.59 -28.61 -15.72
C ILE A 321 4.56 -30.06 -15.22
N ASN A 322 5.34 -30.92 -15.87
CA ASN A 322 5.50 -32.32 -15.50
C ASN A 322 6.82 -32.52 -14.75
N ASP A 323 6.82 -32.22 -13.46
CA ASP A 323 7.95 -32.50 -12.56
C ASP A 323 7.60 -33.68 -11.65
N PRO A 324 8.41 -34.75 -11.61
CA PRO A 324 8.11 -35.94 -10.79
C PRO A 324 7.86 -35.63 -9.31
N ARG A 325 8.50 -34.58 -8.76
CA ARG A 325 8.34 -34.19 -7.35
C ARG A 325 6.92 -33.72 -7.02
N LEU A 326 6.13 -33.34 -8.02
CA LEU A 326 4.71 -33.02 -7.81
C LEU A 326 3.87 -34.27 -7.50
N ALA A 327 4.31 -35.46 -7.90
CA ALA A 327 3.59 -36.71 -7.63
C ALA A 327 3.55 -37.01 -6.12
N ASP A 328 4.61 -36.67 -5.39
CA ASP A 328 4.79 -37.01 -3.96
C ASP A 328 4.03 -36.06 -3.00
N HIS A 329 3.24 -35.13 -3.52
CA HIS A 329 2.66 -34.02 -2.76
C HIS A 329 1.13 -33.90 -2.91
N ASP A 330 0.40 -35.02 -2.91
CA ASP A 330 -1.05 -35.05 -3.10
C ASP A 330 -1.84 -34.19 -2.08
N GLU A 331 -1.47 -34.25 -0.81
CA GLU A 331 -2.13 -33.46 0.23
C GLU A 331 -1.94 -31.94 0.02
N TRP A 332 -0.71 -31.52 -0.29
CA TRP A 332 -0.41 -30.12 -0.57
C TRP A 332 -1.07 -29.62 -1.85
N LYS A 333 -1.11 -30.44 -2.92
CA LYS A 333 -1.86 -30.11 -4.14
C LYS A 333 -3.35 -29.93 -3.85
N ARG A 334 -3.96 -30.84 -3.08
CA ARG A 334 -5.39 -30.77 -2.71
C ARG A 334 -5.69 -29.49 -1.92
N THR A 335 -4.95 -29.25 -0.84
CA THR A 335 -5.17 -28.06 0.02
C THR A 335 -4.89 -26.75 -0.71
N THR A 336 -3.93 -26.75 -1.65
CA THR A 336 -3.71 -25.60 -2.54
C THR A 336 -4.93 -25.35 -3.43
N LEU A 337 -5.47 -26.37 -4.10
CA LEU A 337 -6.67 -26.22 -4.93
C LEU A 337 -7.87 -25.70 -4.12
N GLU A 338 -8.04 -26.14 -2.89
CA GLU A 338 -9.09 -25.65 -1.98
C GLU A 338 -8.92 -24.17 -1.66
N ALA A 339 -7.70 -23.72 -1.36
CA ALA A 339 -7.41 -22.30 -1.12
C ALA A 339 -7.66 -21.45 -2.38
N LEU A 340 -7.24 -21.94 -3.55
CA LEU A 340 -7.47 -21.26 -4.84
C LEU A 340 -8.96 -21.11 -5.15
N ALA A 341 -9.76 -22.16 -4.90
CA ALA A 341 -11.20 -22.13 -5.14
C ALA A 341 -11.89 -21.09 -4.26
N LYS A 342 -11.50 -20.96 -2.99
CA LYS A 342 -12.01 -19.94 -2.07
C LYS A 342 -11.60 -18.52 -2.49
N ALA A 343 -10.39 -18.36 -3.03
CA ALA A 343 -9.87 -17.06 -3.46
C ALA A 343 -10.39 -16.57 -4.81
N ALA A 344 -11.15 -17.39 -5.56
CA ALA A 344 -11.65 -17.08 -6.90
C ALA A 344 -12.55 -15.82 -6.97
N ALA A 345 -13.06 -15.34 -5.82
CA ALA A 345 -13.82 -14.10 -5.69
C ALA A 345 -12.98 -12.80 -5.71
N THR A 346 -11.64 -12.89 -5.72
CA THR A 346 -10.76 -11.70 -5.57
C THR A 346 -10.58 -10.88 -6.87
N THR A 347 -10.49 -9.55 -6.72
CA THR A 347 -10.67 -8.52 -7.77
C THR A 347 -9.36 -8.03 -8.43
N ARG A 348 -8.22 -8.69 -8.19
CA ARG A 348 -6.91 -8.29 -8.75
C ARG A 348 -6.42 -9.25 -9.83
N ASP A 349 -5.96 -8.66 -10.92
CA ASP A 349 -5.68 -9.34 -12.18
C ASP A 349 -4.46 -10.28 -12.13
N ASP A 350 -3.42 -9.91 -11.39
CA ASP A 350 -2.23 -10.72 -11.17
C ASP A 350 -2.49 -11.90 -10.22
N TYR A 351 -3.38 -11.74 -9.23
CA TYR A 351 -3.78 -12.82 -8.30
C TYR A 351 -4.55 -13.90 -9.08
N LYS A 352 -5.48 -13.49 -9.95
CA LYS A 352 -6.21 -14.42 -10.84
C LYS A 352 -5.25 -15.22 -11.73
N GLU A 353 -4.23 -14.56 -12.29
CA GLU A 353 -3.24 -15.23 -13.13
C GLU A 353 -2.40 -16.25 -12.35
N LEU A 354 -1.91 -15.90 -11.15
CA LEU A 354 -1.19 -16.87 -10.32
C LEU A 354 -2.08 -18.06 -9.95
N ALA A 355 -3.33 -17.83 -9.58
CA ALA A 355 -4.28 -18.89 -9.23
C ALA A 355 -4.54 -19.82 -10.42
N GLU A 356 -4.78 -19.27 -11.61
CA GLU A 356 -5.01 -20.04 -12.83
C GLU A 356 -3.78 -20.88 -13.20
N LEU A 357 -2.59 -20.27 -13.22
CA LEU A 357 -1.35 -20.97 -13.56
C LEU A 357 -1.08 -22.14 -12.60
N THR A 358 -1.24 -21.92 -11.29
CA THR A 358 -1.04 -22.96 -10.28
C THR A 358 -2.09 -24.06 -10.41
N ALA A 359 -3.38 -23.72 -10.56
CA ALA A 359 -4.44 -24.71 -10.70
C ALA A 359 -4.25 -25.58 -11.96
N LYS A 360 -3.88 -24.97 -13.09
CA LYS A 360 -3.57 -25.70 -14.33
C LYS A 360 -2.35 -26.60 -14.17
N ALA A 361 -1.29 -26.12 -13.52
CA ALA A 361 -0.10 -26.93 -13.23
C ALA A 361 -0.44 -28.16 -12.38
N ILE A 362 -1.25 -28.03 -11.33
CA ILE A 362 -1.68 -29.15 -10.48
C ILE A 362 -2.50 -30.18 -11.28
N LYS A 363 -3.36 -29.71 -12.19
CA LYS A 363 -4.21 -30.57 -13.03
C LYS A 363 -3.47 -31.23 -14.20
N GLY A 364 -2.18 -30.92 -14.40
CA GLY A 364 -1.44 -31.38 -15.57
C GLY A 364 -1.97 -30.77 -16.88
N GLU A 365 -2.47 -29.54 -16.81
CA GLU A 365 -3.05 -28.80 -17.93
C GLU A 365 -2.22 -27.55 -18.28
N VAL A 366 -2.48 -27.00 -19.47
CA VAL A 366 -1.93 -25.71 -19.92
C VAL A 366 -3.07 -24.68 -20.00
N PRO A 367 -2.88 -23.44 -19.52
CA PRO A 367 -3.83 -22.35 -19.76
C PRO A 367 -4.11 -22.13 -21.24
N THR A 368 -5.36 -21.82 -21.57
CA THR A 368 -5.78 -21.52 -22.97
C THR A 368 -5.26 -20.17 -23.43
N THR A 369 -5.07 -19.23 -22.49
CA THR A 369 -4.54 -17.89 -22.77
C THR A 369 -3.50 -17.54 -21.73
N PHE A 370 -2.53 -16.72 -22.13
CA PHE A 370 -1.53 -16.18 -21.22
C PHE A 370 -1.49 -14.67 -21.34
N ARG A 371 -1.38 -13.98 -20.20
CA ARG A 371 -1.16 -12.54 -20.21
C ARG A 371 0.29 -12.25 -20.58
N LYS A 372 0.49 -11.22 -21.39
CA LYS A 372 1.84 -10.77 -21.76
C LYS A 372 2.65 -10.47 -20.49
N PRO A 373 3.89 -10.97 -20.38
CA PRO A 373 4.76 -10.63 -19.27
C PRO A 373 4.93 -9.10 -19.15
N GLY A 374 4.44 -8.53 -18.05
CA GLY A 374 4.49 -7.08 -17.76
C GLY A 374 5.83 -6.63 -17.15
N ALA A 375 5.97 -5.35 -16.77
CA ALA A 375 7.22 -4.84 -16.17
C ALA A 375 7.65 -5.64 -14.92
N HIS A 376 8.93 -6.02 -14.84
CA HIS A 376 9.51 -6.78 -13.74
C HIS A 376 10.38 -5.88 -12.87
N HIS A 377 9.77 -5.13 -11.94
CA HIS A 377 10.55 -4.47 -10.89
C HIS A 377 10.73 -5.44 -9.71
N TYR A 378 11.92 -5.49 -9.10
CA TYR A 378 12.20 -6.36 -7.94
C TYR A 378 11.22 -6.23 -6.77
N ALA A 379 10.50 -5.11 -6.68
CA ALA A 379 9.56 -4.79 -5.62
C ALA A 379 8.19 -5.48 -5.72
N LYS A 380 7.94 -6.34 -6.73
CA LYS A 380 6.67 -7.10 -6.84
C LYS A 380 6.96 -8.60 -6.85
N TRP A 381 7.07 -9.22 -5.69
CA TRP A 381 7.61 -10.58 -5.58
C TRP A 381 6.70 -11.63 -6.19
N MET A 382 5.38 -11.47 -6.11
CA MET A 382 4.41 -12.36 -6.77
C MET A 382 4.64 -12.47 -8.29
N VAL A 383 5.18 -11.42 -8.94
CA VAL A 383 5.55 -11.48 -10.37
C VAL A 383 6.60 -12.56 -10.61
N LYS A 384 7.51 -12.81 -9.67
CA LYS A 384 8.50 -13.90 -9.78
C LYS A 384 7.84 -15.26 -9.80
N ALA A 385 6.77 -15.47 -9.02
CA ALA A 385 6.04 -16.73 -9.04
C ALA A 385 5.35 -16.95 -10.40
N ILE A 386 4.62 -15.95 -10.88
CA ILE A 386 3.96 -15.97 -12.21
C ILE A 386 4.98 -16.22 -13.32
N TYR A 387 6.11 -15.49 -13.31
CA TYR A 387 7.17 -15.65 -14.31
C TYR A 387 7.80 -17.02 -14.27
N THR A 388 8.05 -17.56 -13.07
CA THR A 388 8.62 -18.91 -12.90
C THR A 388 7.72 -19.94 -13.56
N LEU A 389 6.43 -19.97 -13.21
CA LEU A 389 5.47 -20.92 -13.79
C LEU A 389 5.37 -20.77 -15.31
N LYS A 390 5.27 -19.53 -15.82
CA LYS A 390 5.24 -19.27 -17.27
C LYS A 390 6.51 -19.77 -17.95
N MET A 391 7.69 -19.41 -17.46
CA MET A 391 8.95 -19.84 -18.09
C MET A 391 9.12 -21.36 -18.07
N THR A 392 8.65 -22.04 -17.02
CA THR A 392 8.65 -23.51 -16.98
C THR A 392 7.73 -24.10 -18.04
N MET A 393 6.54 -23.52 -18.25
CA MET A 393 5.62 -23.95 -19.33
C MET A 393 6.21 -23.67 -20.72
N PHE A 394 6.87 -22.53 -20.90
CA PHE A 394 7.47 -22.09 -22.17
C PHE A 394 8.95 -22.44 -22.31
N LYS A 395 9.46 -23.43 -21.57
CA LYS A 395 10.89 -23.80 -21.54
C LYS A 395 11.49 -24.17 -22.90
N ASN A 396 10.65 -24.54 -23.87
CA ASN A 396 11.07 -24.90 -25.24
C ASN A 396 11.15 -23.70 -26.19
N GLU A 397 10.61 -22.53 -25.80
CA GLU A 397 10.53 -21.34 -26.66
C GLU A 397 11.73 -20.40 -26.52
N PHE A 398 12.62 -20.66 -25.57
CA PHE A 398 13.83 -19.88 -25.38
C PHE A 398 14.97 -20.71 -24.77
N GLU A 399 16.19 -20.27 -24.98
CA GLU A 399 17.39 -20.97 -24.52
C GLU A 399 17.54 -20.87 -22.99
N LEU A 400 17.49 -22.03 -22.34
CA LEU A 400 17.75 -22.21 -20.92
C LEU A 400 19.02 -23.03 -20.73
N THR A 401 19.89 -22.59 -19.83
CA THR A 401 20.98 -23.45 -19.37
C THR A 401 20.41 -24.61 -18.54
N PRO A 402 21.12 -25.76 -18.43
CA PRO A 402 20.68 -26.86 -17.56
C PRO A 402 20.46 -26.43 -16.11
N ARG A 403 21.24 -25.46 -15.62
CA ARG A 403 21.05 -24.89 -14.28
C ARG A 403 19.74 -24.10 -14.18
N GLU A 404 19.47 -23.21 -15.13
CA GLU A 404 18.25 -22.40 -15.12
C GLU A 404 16.99 -23.26 -15.24
N LEU A 405 17.01 -24.30 -16.08
CA LEU A 405 15.90 -25.23 -16.20
C LEU A 405 15.63 -25.95 -14.87
N ARG A 406 16.67 -26.50 -14.22
CA ARG A 406 16.53 -27.14 -12.91
C ARG A 406 16.00 -26.17 -11.85
N SER A 407 16.55 -24.96 -11.79
CA SER A 407 16.09 -23.90 -10.88
C SER A 407 14.62 -23.51 -11.11
N LEU A 408 14.18 -23.42 -12.37
CA LEU A 408 12.78 -23.15 -12.71
C LEU A 408 11.86 -24.29 -12.25
N GLN A 409 12.28 -25.53 -12.45
CA GLN A 409 11.55 -26.73 -12.02
C GLN A 409 11.43 -26.79 -10.49
N GLU A 410 12.55 -26.68 -9.76
CA GLU A 410 12.58 -26.61 -8.29
C GLU A 410 11.66 -25.51 -7.74
N MET A 411 11.80 -24.30 -8.27
CA MET A 411 10.99 -23.16 -7.84
C MET A 411 9.50 -23.35 -8.17
N SER A 412 9.17 -23.96 -9.32
CA SER A 412 7.79 -24.24 -9.70
C SER A 412 7.12 -25.21 -8.73
N VAL A 413 7.83 -26.28 -8.32
CA VAL A 413 7.32 -27.23 -7.32
C VAL A 413 7.01 -26.50 -6.00
N PHE A 414 7.95 -25.73 -5.47
CA PHE A 414 7.75 -24.94 -4.25
C PHE A 414 6.57 -23.96 -4.34
N ILE A 415 6.44 -23.26 -5.49
CA ILE A 415 5.31 -22.35 -5.74
C ILE A 415 3.99 -23.10 -5.67
N ILE A 416 3.91 -24.24 -6.35
CA ILE A 416 2.68 -25.02 -6.50
C ILE A 416 2.24 -25.65 -5.18
N VAL A 417 3.17 -26.24 -4.41
CA VAL A 417 2.80 -27.08 -3.25
C VAL A 417 2.86 -26.32 -1.92
N ILE A 418 3.62 -25.24 -1.81
CA ILE A 418 3.76 -24.47 -0.56
C ILE A 418 3.23 -23.04 -0.70
N TYR A 419 3.87 -22.24 -1.57
CA TYR A 419 3.69 -20.78 -1.54
C TYR A 419 2.30 -20.34 -2.00
N ALA A 420 1.72 -20.96 -3.03
CA ALA A 420 0.42 -20.54 -3.55
C ALA A 420 -0.66 -20.61 -2.47
N ARG A 421 -0.77 -21.74 -1.75
CA ARG A 421 -1.73 -21.86 -0.64
C ARG A 421 -1.51 -20.77 0.40
N ALA A 422 -0.28 -20.59 0.86
CA ALA A 422 0.07 -19.58 1.86
C ALA A 422 -0.27 -18.15 1.42
N TRP A 423 -0.07 -17.82 0.13
CA TRP A 423 -0.44 -16.52 -0.44
C TRP A 423 -1.95 -16.29 -0.42
N PHE A 424 -2.74 -17.24 -0.93
CA PHE A 424 -4.19 -17.06 -1.05
C PHE A 424 -4.93 -17.15 0.29
N GLU A 425 -4.34 -17.79 1.29
CA GLU A 425 -4.85 -17.81 2.66
C GLU A 425 -4.31 -16.65 3.53
N ALA A 426 -3.38 -15.84 3.02
CA ALA A 426 -2.81 -14.68 3.71
C ALA A 426 -3.87 -13.64 4.17
N PRO A 427 -4.94 -13.36 3.41
CA PRO A 427 -5.97 -12.40 3.84
C PRO A 427 -6.91 -12.93 4.95
N LEU A 428 -6.88 -14.23 5.27
CA LEU A 428 -7.82 -14.83 6.21
C LEU A 428 -7.34 -14.62 7.66
N ALA A 429 -7.89 -13.62 8.34
CA ALA A 429 -7.45 -13.21 9.67
C ALA A 429 -7.73 -14.25 10.77
N ALA A 430 -8.93 -14.84 10.81
CA ALA A 430 -9.26 -15.89 11.77
C ALA A 430 -8.33 -17.12 11.64
N ASP A 431 -8.00 -17.47 10.40
CA ASP A 431 -7.14 -18.61 10.10
C ASP A 431 -5.64 -18.25 10.18
N ALA A 432 -5.27 -16.98 10.38
CA ALA A 432 -3.88 -16.55 10.26
C ALA A 432 -2.91 -17.30 11.18
N PRO A 433 -3.19 -17.49 12.49
CA PRO A 433 -2.28 -18.26 13.34
C PRO A 433 -2.17 -19.73 12.92
N PHE A 434 -3.29 -20.38 12.57
CA PHE A 434 -3.29 -21.77 12.10
C PHE A 434 -2.50 -21.93 10.80
N ASN A 435 -2.71 -21.01 9.84
CA ASN A 435 -2.05 -21.01 8.54
C ASN A 435 -0.55 -20.74 8.68
N ASP A 436 -0.15 -19.82 9.56
CA ASP A 436 1.25 -19.52 9.82
C ASP A 436 1.96 -20.70 10.51
N LEU A 437 1.31 -21.36 11.48
CA LEU A 437 1.86 -22.56 12.11
C LEU A 437 1.97 -23.73 11.12
N THR A 438 0.93 -23.94 10.31
CA THR A 438 0.91 -24.97 9.27
C THR A 438 1.99 -24.71 8.22
N LEU A 439 2.17 -23.45 7.79
CA LEU A 439 3.24 -23.07 6.88
C LEU A 439 4.61 -23.35 7.50
N PHE A 440 4.80 -23.06 8.77
CA PHE A 440 6.05 -23.38 9.48
C PHE A 440 6.34 -24.88 9.45
N HIS A 441 5.35 -25.71 9.76
CA HIS A 441 5.47 -27.17 9.67
C HIS A 441 5.75 -27.65 8.25
N ASP A 442 5.03 -27.14 7.26
CA ASP A 442 5.18 -27.55 5.87
C ASP A 442 6.52 -27.15 5.29
N LEU A 443 7.05 -25.97 5.64
CA LEU A 443 8.41 -25.58 5.27
C LEU A 443 9.46 -26.53 5.86
N HIS A 444 9.25 -27.05 7.08
CA HIS A 444 10.11 -28.04 7.70
C HIS A 444 9.98 -29.42 7.04
N LYS A 445 8.76 -29.89 6.76
CA LYS A 445 8.49 -31.15 6.05
C LYS A 445 9.01 -31.13 4.61
N TYR A 446 9.00 -29.97 3.96
CA TYR A 446 9.54 -29.82 2.60
C TYR A 446 11.02 -30.18 2.50
N ARG A 447 11.75 -30.27 3.62
CA ARG A 447 13.19 -30.56 3.69
C ARG A 447 13.58 -31.98 3.21
N ASP A 448 12.65 -32.91 3.05
CA ASP A 448 12.94 -34.36 2.93
C ASP A 448 13.74 -34.80 1.68
N SER A 449 14.11 -33.90 0.76
CA SER A 449 15.10 -34.15 -0.30
C SER A 449 16.30 -33.20 -0.21
N GLU A 450 17.49 -33.66 -0.64
CA GLU A 450 18.72 -32.84 -0.63
C GLU A 450 18.57 -31.56 -1.47
N GLU A 451 17.78 -31.60 -2.56
CA GLU A 451 17.46 -30.40 -3.36
C GLU A 451 16.53 -29.42 -2.63
N ASN A 452 15.52 -29.92 -1.90
CA ASN A 452 14.54 -29.09 -1.22
C ASN A 452 15.09 -28.46 0.07
N SER A 453 16.12 -29.06 0.66
CA SER A 453 16.71 -28.63 1.94
C SER A 453 17.18 -27.17 1.93
N LYS A 454 17.75 -26.68 0.82
CA LYS A 454 18.22 -25.28 0.70
C LYS A 454 17.07 -24.27 0.73
N ILE A 455 15.98 -24.56 0.01
CA ILE A 455 14.79 -23.70 -0.03
C ILE A 455 14.13 -23.68 1.34
N SER A 456 13.95 -24.86 1.96
CA SER A 456 13.40 -25.01 3.31
C SER A 456 14.21 -24.21 4.33
N GLU A 457 15.54 -24.40 4.41
CA GLU A 457 16.38 -23.70 5.38
C GLU A 457 16.34 -22.17 5.23
N ALA A 458 16.38 -21.68 3.99
CA ALA A 458 16.32 -20.25 3.70
C ALA A 458 14.96 -19.62 4.06
N THR A 459 13.87 -20.30 3.71
CA THR A 459 12.50 -19.85 3.96
C THR A 459 12.15 -19.90 5.45
N VAL A 460 12.48 -21.00 6.15
CA VAL A 460 12.34 -21.14 7.61
C VAL A 460 13.10 -20.02 8.34
N LYS A 461 14.38 -19.81 7.99
CA LYS A 461 15.20 -18.74 8.60
C LYS A 461 14.58 -17.36 8.42
N THR A 462 13.92 -17.13 7.29
CA THR A 462 13.23 -15.88 6.99
C THR A 462 11.95 -15.77 7.80
N PHE A 463 11.11 -16.81 7.76
CA PHE A 463 9.80 -16.80 8.40
C PHE A 463 9.87 -16.67 9.92
N LYS A 464 10.92 -17.22 10.57
CA LYS A 464 11.20 -17.02 12.01
C LYS A 464 11.30 -15.55 12.44
N ARG A 465 11.54 -14.61 11.52
CA ARG A 465 11.58 -13.16 11.79
C ARG A 465 10.21 -12.48 11.64
N HIS A 466 9.19 -13.24 11.25
CA HIS A 466 7.87 -12.77 10.87
C HIS A 466 6.73 -13.55 11.53
N PHE A 467 6.97 -14.14 12.71
CA PHE A 467 5.97 -14.86 13.51
C PHE A 467 4.98 -13.94 14.25
N TRP A 468 4.46 -12.93 13.55
CA TRP A 468 3.55 -11.94 14.14
C TRP A 468 2.24 -12.61 14.62
N TYR A 469 1.64 -13.50 13.82
CA TYR A 469 0.39 -14.18 14.17
C TYR A 469 0.57 -15.41 15.06
N LEU A 470 1.81 -15.82 15.30
CA LEU A 470 2.17 -16.81 16.33
C LEU A 470 2.62 -16.13 17.64
N GLY A 471 2.58 -14.78 17.68
CA GLY A 471 2.78 -14.01 18.90
C GLY A 471 1.60 -14.20 19.86
N THR A 472 1.89 -14.05 21.16
CA THR A 472 0.89 -14.23 22.21
C THR A 472 -0.31 -13.31 22.06
N ASP A 473 -0.13 -12.13 21.46
CA ASP A 473 -1.16 -11.10 21.22
C ASP A 473 -2.15 -11.45 20.10
N LEU A 474 -1.74 -12.24 19.09
CA LEU A 474 -2.55 -12.53 17.91
C LEU A 474 -2.96 -14.00 17.76
N VAL A 475 -2.32 -14.94 18.47
CA VAL A 475 -2.67 -16.36 18.38
C VAL A 475 -4.11 -16.65 18.84
N GLY A 476 -4.68 -15.80 19.70
CA GLY A 476 -6.08 -15.87 20.14
C GLY A 476 -7.10 -15.81 19.00
N LEU A 477 -6.75 -15.22 17.85
CA LEU A 477 -7.63 -15.18 16.67
C LEU A 477 -7.99 -16.58 16.16
N ALA A 478 -7.14 -17.60 16.41
CA ALA A 478 -7.36 -18.97 15.97
C ALA A 478 -8.58 -19.62 16.64
N LEU A 479 -9.06 -19.10 17.78
CA LEU A 479 -10.29 -19.57 18.43
C LEU A 479 -11.52 -19.42 17.52
N PHE A 480 -11.49 -18.46 16.57
CA PHE A 480 -12.56 -18.21 15.61
C PHE A 480 -12.38 -18.95 14.27
N SER A 481 -11.27 -19.66 14.08
CA SER A 481 -11.02 -20.44 12.86
C SER A 481 -11.81 -21.75 12.86
N ASP A 482 -12.37 -22.12 11.72
CA ASP A 482 -12.98 -23.44 11.52
C ASP A 482 -11.95 -24.53 11.21
N LYS A 483 -10.68 -24.17 10.98
CA LYS A 483 -9.58 -25.11 10.76
C LYS A 483 -9.02 -25.69 12.06
N VAL A 484 -9.21 -24.99 13.18
CA VAL A 484 -8.75 -25.44 14.50
C VAL A 484 -9.78 -26.40 15.08
N THR A 485 -9.34 -27.61 15.45
CA THR A 485 -10.23 -28.64 15.96
C THR A 485 -10.79 -28.29 17.33
N ILE A 486 -11.89 -28.94 17.72
CA ILE A 486 -12.53 -28.75 19.02
C ILE A 486 -11.57 -29.10 20.16
N GLU A 487 -10.79 -30.18 19.99
CA GLU A 487 -9.81 -30.64 20.98
C GLU A 487 -8.71 -29.59 21.18
N GLU A 488 -8.21 -29.01 20.09
CA GLU A 488 -7.17 -27.98 20.15
C GLU A 488 -7.70 -26.68 20.77
N LYS A 489 -8.90 -26.23 20.36
CA LYS A 489 -9.56 -25.07 21.00
C LYS A 489 -9.78 -25.30 22.50
N THR A 490 -10.17 -26.51 22.90
CA THR A 490 -10.36 -26.86 24.32
C THR A 490 -9.06 -26.68 25.10
N LYS A 491 -7.93 -27.20 24.59
CA LYS A 491 -6.61 -27.00 25.20
C LYS A 491 -6.20 -25.53 25.25
N MET A 492 -6.46 -24.76 24.19
CA MET A 492 -6.20 -23.31 24.17
C MET A 492 -6.95 -22.60 25.29
N VAL A 493 -8.24 -22.91 25.50
CA VAL A 493 -9.07 -22.31 26.57
C VAL A 493 -8.58 -22.70 27.96
N GLU A 494 -8.21 -23.97 28.17
CA GLU A 494 -7.62 -24.42 29.44
C GLU A 494 -6.34 -23.64 29.77
N LYS A 495 -5.48 -23.39 28.77
CA LYS A 495 -4.26 -22.59 28.95
C LYS A 495 -4.55 -21.13 29.30
N LEU A 496 -5.58 -20.51 28.71
CA LEU A 496 -6.03 -19.16 29.06
C LEU A 496 -6.42 -19.04 30.55
N ALA A 497 -6.97 -20.10 31.14
CA ALA A 497 -7.42 -20.09 32.54
C ALA A 497 -6.27 -20.22 33.56
N ILE A 498 -5.17 -20.90 33.19
CA ILE A 498 -4.13 -21.33 34.14
C ILE A 498 -3.04 -20.25 34.34
N ASP A 499 -2.64 -19.53 33.29
CA ASP A 499 -1.34 -18.85 33.30
C ASP A 499 -1.31 -17.54 34.14
N LYS A 500 -0.14 -17.20 34.69
CA LYS A 500 0.11 -15.94 35.41
C LYS A 500 1.12 -15.13 34.60
N ASP A 501 0.69 -13.97 34.10
CA ASP A 501 1.49 -12.90 33.48
C ASP A 501 2.85 -13.35 32.93
N LEU A 502 2.87 -13.71 31.65
CA LEU A 502 4.12 -13.81 30.91
C LEU A 502 4.29 -12.50 30.16
N ASP A 503 5.40 -11.80 30.44
CA ASP A 503 5.88 -10.65 29.65
C ASP A 503 5.57 -10.87 28.17
N LYS A 504 5.06 -9.84 27.48
CA LYS A 504 4.75 -9.81 26.03
C LYS A 504 5.94 -10.32 25.19
N LYS A 505 6.10 -11.63 25.10
CA LYS A 505 7.15 -12.29 24.36
C LYS A 505 6.51 -12.78 23.09
N ARG A 506 6.77 -12.06 21.99
CA ARG A 506 6.64 -12.67 20.66
C ARG A 506 7.41 -13.98 20.68
N TRP A 507 6.95 -14.95 19.90
CA TRP A 507 7.70 -16.19 19.67
C TRP A 507 9.02 -15.88 18.96
N THR A 508 10.02 -15.40 19.69
CA THR A 508 11.34 -14.99 19.18
C THR A 508 12.32 -16.16 19.17
N THR A 509 12.02 -17.23 19.91
CA THR A 509 12.81 -18.44 19.99
C THR A 509 11.97 -19.62 19.53
N ALA A 510 12.09 -19.96 18.25
CA ALA A 510 11.55 -21.20 17.71
C ALA A 510 11.99 -22.42 18.53
N PRO A 511 11.13 -23.43 18.71
CA PRO A 511 11.52 -24.61 19.44
C PRO A 511 12.55 -25.39 18.63
N GLN A 512 13.31 -26.23 19.32
CA GLN A 512 14.31 -27.10 18.68
C GLN A 512 13.64 -28.11 17.74
N ASP A 513 12.44 -28.58 18.08
CA ASP A 513 11.58 -29.38 17.19
C ASP A 513 10.30 -28.62 16.80
N PRO A 514 10.29 -28.00 15.61
CA PRO A 514 9.14 -27.34 15.00
C PRO A 514 7.88 -28.18 14.93
N SER A 515 8.00 -29.50 14.73
CA SER A 515 6.87 -30.39 14.43
C SER A 515 6.01 -30.72 15.65
N SER A 516 6.52 -30.40 16.84
CA SER A 516 5.85 -30.67 18.13
C SER A 516 4.97 -29.51 18.61
N VAL A 517 4.99 -28.37 17.94
CA VAL A 517 4.30 -27.15 18.40
C VAL A 517 2.84 -27.18 17.98
N THR A 518 1.97 -26.92 18.94
CA THR A 518 0.54 -26.72 18.72
C THR A 518 0.14 -25.28 18.99
N LEU A 519 -1.08 -24.87 18.61
CA LEU A 519 -1.55 -23.52 18.91
C LEU A 519 -1.73 -23.33 20.42
N SER A 520 -2.14 -24.38 21.13
CA SER A 520 -2.30 -24.38 22.58
C SER A 520 -1.00 -24.12 23.35
N ASP A 521 0.17 -24.42 22.75
CA ASP A 521 1.49 -24.12 23.34
C ASP A 521 1.86 -22.63 23.25
N LEU A 522 1.19 -21.88 22.36
CA LEU A 522 1.44 -20.47 22.09
C LEU A 522 0.51 -19.52 22.86
N VAL A 523 -0.63 -20.06 23.32
CA VAL A 523 -1.69 -19.29 23.98
C VAL A 523 -1.33 -18.99 25.43
N THR A 524 -1.58 -17.76 25.83
CA THR A 524 -1.37 -17.21 27.17
C THR A 524 -2.49 -16.22 27.50
N LYS A 525 -2.60 -15.70 28.72
CA LYS A 525 -3.63 -14.70 29.06
C LYS A 525 -3.54 -13.45 28.18
N GLU A 526 -2.34 -13.12 27.71
CA GLU A 526 -2.06 -12.03 26.78
C GLU A 526 -2.77 -12.22 25.43
N SER A 527 -3.19 -13.43 25.08
CA SER A 527 -4.01 -13.68 23.88
C SER A 527 -5.38 -13.02 23.91
N LEU A 528 -5.89 -12.68 25.10
CA LEU A 528 -7.11 -11.87 25.28
C LEU A 528 -6.88 -10.38 24.97
N PHE A 529 -5.64 -9.95 24.71
CA PHE A 529 -5.37 -8.59 24.24
C PHE A 529 -6.08 -8.30 22.91
N SER A 530 -6.07 -9.25 21.97
CA SER A 530 -6.83 -9.14 20.71
C SER A 530 -8.34 -9.00 20.93
N PHE A 531 -8.89 -9.68 21.94
CA PHE A 531 -10.30 -9.57 22.30
C PHE A 531 -10.61 -8.16 22.83
N THR A 532 -9.74 -7.63 23.69
CA THR A 532 -9.90 -6.30 24.28
C THR A 532 -9.86 -5.21 23.20
N GLU A 533 -8.83 -5.20 22.35
CA GLU A 533 -8.64 -4.17 21.33
C GLU A 533 -9.69 -4.22 20.21
N LEU A 534 -10.22 -5.42 19.90
CA LEU A 534 -11.30 -5.61 18.92
C LEU A 534 -12.69 -5.58 19.54
N LYS A 535 -12.82 -5.34 20.85
CA LYS A 535 -14.08 -5.36 21.61
C LYS A 535 -14.89 -6.67 21.44
N LEU A 536 -14.20 -7.81 21.43
CA LEU A 536 -14.83 -9.13 21.36
C LEU A 536 -15.32 -9.55 22.74
N ASP A 537 -16.58 -10.00 22.84
CA ASP A 537 -17.09 -10.59 24.08
C ASP A 537 -16.49 -11.99 24.27
N ALA A 538 -15.74 -12.14 25.35
CA ALA A 538 -15.07 -13.38 25.75
C ALA A 538 -15.94 -14.30 26.63
N SER A 539 -17.21 -13.94 26.91
CA SER A 539 -18.12 -14.70 27.77
C SER A 539 -18.29 -16.16 27.32
N PHE A 540 -18.25 -16.41 26.01
CA PHE A 540 -18.38 -17.75 25.42
C PHE A 540 -17.26 -18.72 25.85
N LEU A 541 -16.09 -18.21 26.29
CA LEU A 541 -14.98 -19.04 26.75
C LEU A 541 -15.33 -19.85 28.01
N GLN A 542 -16.39 -19.46 28.74
CA GLN A 542 -16.88 -20.19 29.91
C GLN A 542 -17.74 -21.41 29.54
N SER A 543 -18.23 -21.46 28.30
CA SER A 543 -19.05 -22.55 27.79
C SER A 543 -18.19 -23.60 27.08
N PRO A 544 -18.61 -24.88 27.06
CA PRO A 544 -17.92 -25.91 26.30
C PRO A 544 -17.79 -25.55 24.81
N VAL A 545 -16.62 -25.79 24.21
CA VAL A 545 -16.31 -25.43 22.81
C VAL A 545 -17.36 -25.95 21.81
N LEU A 546 -17.91 -27.14 22.07
CA LEU A 546 -18.95 -27.74 21.24
C LEU A 546 -20.23 -26.87 21.11
N SER A 547 -20.50 -26.03 22.10
CA SER A 547 -21.69 -25.16 22.17
C SER A 547 -21.46 -23.75 21.63
N TRP A 548 -20.26 -23.44 21.14
CA TRP A 548 -19.92 -22.08 20.71
C TRP A 548 -20.68 -21.66 19.46
N LYS A 549 -21.06 -22.60 18.58
CA LYS A 549 -21.78 -22.26 17.34
C LYS A 549 -23.17 -21.70 17.61
N GLU A 550 -23.77 -22.07 18.73
CA GLU A 550 -25.05 -21.56 19.20
C GLU A 550 -24.90 -20.28 20.05
N ASN A 551 -23.68 -19.90 20.40
CA ASN A 551 -23.40 -18.73 21.23
C ASN A 551 -23.31 -17.45 20.38
N GLU A 552 -24.12 -16.45 20.73
CA GLU A 552 -24.19 -15.18 20.01
C GLU A 552 -22.87 -14.40 20.07
N ALA A 553 -22.22 -14.31 21.23
CA ALA A 553 -20.94 -13.62 21.40
C ALA A 553 -19.83 -14.26 20.54
N TYR A 554 -19.77 -15.59 20.47
CA TYR A 554 -18.83 -16.30 19.59
C TYR A 554 -19.10 -15.97 18.12
N ASN A 555 -20.36 -15.99 17.68
CA ASN A 555 -20.71 -15.74 16.28
C ASN A 555 -20.42 -14.29 15.87
N GLN A 556 -20.73 -13.31 16.72
CA GLN A 556 -20.37 -11.91 16.50
C GLN A 556 -18.85 -11.71 16.48
N GLY A 557 -18.12 -12.36 17.40
CA GLY A 557 -16.67 -12.31 17.42
C GLY A 557 -16.04 -12.97 16.18
N LYS A 558 -16.60 -14.09 15.73
CA LYS A 558 -16.19 -14.78 14.51
C LYS A 558 -16.39 -13.91 13.28
N GLU A 559 -17.56 -13.28 13.14
CA GLU A 559 -17.85 -12.35 12.04
C GLU A 559 -16.88 -11.17 12.05
N THR A 560 -16.63 -10.58 13.22
CA THR A 560 -15.68 -9.48 13.39
C THR A 560 -14.27 -9.91 12.96
N VAL A 561 -13.77 -11.04 13.45
CA VAL A 561 -12.41 -11.50 13.11
C VAL A 561 -12.32 -11.90 11.64
N GLN A 562 -13.38 -12.43 11.02
CA GLN A 562 -13.39 -12.75 9.58
C GLN A 562 -13.25 -11.50 8.69
N HIS A 563 -13.79 -10.36 9.12
CA HIS A 563 -13.69 -9.09 8.40
C HIS A 563 -12.45 -8.25 8.79
N LEU A 564 -11.60 -8.75 9.69
CA LEU A 564 -10.39 -8.07 10.10
C LEU A 564 -9.36 -8.01 8.96
N ALA A 565 -8.91 -6.81 8.61
CA ALA A 565 -7.90 -6.63 7.58
C ALA A 565 -6.49 -6.96 8.11
N VAL A 566 -5.88 -8.01 7.56
CA VAL A 566 -4.50 -8.48 7.88
C VAL A 566 -3.52 -8.33 6.71
N THR A 567 -3.94 -7.60 5.68
CA THR A 567 -3.14 -7.24 4.51
C THR A 567 -3.20 -5.73 4.31
N ASN A 568 -2.10 -5.15 3.84
CA ASN A 568 -1.97 -3.70 3.67
C ASN A 568 -2.43 -3.22 2.28
N ASP A 569 -3.16 -4.06 1.55
CA ASP A 569 -3.76 -3.76 0.25
C ASP A 569 -4.56 -2.43 0.21
N PRO A 570 -5.29 -2.00 1.28
CA PRO A 570 -5.93 -0.68 1.32
C PRO A 570 -4.95 0.50 1.13
N ALA A 571 -3.79 0.45 1.78
CA ALA A 571 -2.78 1.49 1.64
C ALA A 571 -2.15 1.47 0.24
N GLU A 572 -1.90 0.28 -0.33
CA GLU A 572 -1.41 0.15 -1.72
C GLU A 572 -2.40 0.78 -2.73
N ARG A 573 -3.71 0.55 -2.55
CA ARG A 573 -4.76 1.16 -3.39
C ARG A 573 -4.77 2.68 -3.29
N ALA A 574 -4.59 3.23 -2.09
CA ALA A 574 -4.46 4.67 -1.88
C ALA A 574 -3.17 5.22 -2.53
N ILE A 575 -2.05 4.51 -2.46
CA ILE A 575 -0.81 4.87 -3.16
C ILE A 575 -1.00 4.87 -4.68
N LYS A 576 -1.75 3.91 -5.22
CA LYS A 576 -2.15 3.91 -6.64
C LYS A 576 -3.01 5.13 -6.98
N LEU A 577 -3.95 5.51 -6.11
CA LEU A 577 -4.77 6.71 -6.30
C LEU A 577 -3.90 7.98 -6.37
N ILE A 578 -2.99 8.24 -5.43
CA ILE A 578 -2.14 9.43 -5.53
C ILE A 578 -1.19 9.37 -6.72
N THR A 579 -0.65 8.19 -7.07
CA THR A 579 0.21 8.04 -8.26
C THR A 579 -0.53 8.54 -9.51
N ASP A 580 -1.81 8.19 -9.63
CA ASP A 580 -2.68 8.56 -10.74
C ASP A 580 -3.06 10.04 -10.82
N TYR A 581 -2.98 10.77 -9.70
CA TYR A 581 -3.41 12.16 -9.57
C TYR A 581 -2.29 13.16 -9.24
N SER A 582 -1.11 12.68 -8.88
CA SER A 582 0.01 13.49 -8.35
C SER A 582 0.39 14.68 -9.23
N GLN A 583 0.33 14.51 -10.55
CA GLN A 583 0.77 15.49 -11.55
C GLN A 583 -0.37 16.10 -12.37
N ILE A 584 -1.63 15.86 -12.00
CA ILE A 584 -2.79 16.30 -12.78
C ILE A 584 -3.80 17.05 -11.91
N LEU A 585 -4.64 17.85 -12.57
CA LEU A 585 -5.76 18.62 -12.01
C LEU A 585 -5.38 19.77 -11.05
N THR A 586 -4.40 19.60 -10.16
CA THR A 586 -4.00 20.63 -9.20
C THR A 586 -2.54 20.51 -8.75
N LYS A 587 -1.89 21.67 -8.56
CA LYS A 587 -0.56 21.78 -7.93
C LYS A 587 -0.67 22.09 -6.43
N ASP A 588 -1.82 22.60 -5.97
CA ASP A 588 -2.10 22.98 -4.59
C ASP A 588 -2.32 21.76 -3.69
N GLU A 589 -1.63 21.70 -2.55
CA GLU A 589 -1.67 20.52 -1.68
C GLU A 589 -3.02 20.36 -0.98
N SER A 590 -3.64 21.45 -0.53
CA SER A 590 -4.94 21.41 0.12
C SER A 590 -6.04 20.95 -0.84
N ASP A 591 -6.09 21.53 -2.05
CA ASP A 591 -7.02 21.10 -3.10
C ASP A 591 -6.74 19.65 -3.55
N ARG A 592 -5.49 19.18 -3.51
CA ARG A 592 -5.15 17.78 -3.81
C ARG A 592 -5.74 16.82 -2.80
N GLN A 593 -5.62 17.09 -1.50
CA GLN A 593 -6.25 16.25 -0.47
C GLN A 593 -7.77 16.19 -0.64
N ALA A 594 -8.40 17.35 -0.89
CA ALA A 594 -9.84 17.42 -1.15
C ALA A 594 -10.27 16.66 -2.42
N LEU A 595 -9.47 16.74 -3.50
CA LEU A 595 -9.66 15.99 -4.73
C LEU A 595 -9.63 14.47 -4.50
N LEU A 596 -8.65 13.98 -3.74
CA LEU A 596 -8.52 12.54 -3.45
C LEU A 596 -9.73 12.02 -2.67
N GLN A 597 -10.20 12.78 -1.67
CA GLN A 597 -11.43 12.49 -0.92
C GLN A 597 -12.67 12.49 -1.83
N ALA A 598 -12.78 13.46 -2.74
CA ALA A 598 -13.90 13.53 -3.67
C ALA A 598 -13.93 12.36 -4.66
N VAL A 599 -12.76 11.98 -5.19
CA VAL A 599 -12.63 10.84 -6.12
C VAL A 599 -12.89 9.51 -5.41
N GLU A 600 -12.36 9.30 -4.20
CA GLU A 600 -12.64 8.11 -3.39
C GLU A 600 -14.14 7.99 -3.10
N ARG A 601 -14.78 9.05 -2.60
CA ARG A 601 -16.23 9.06 -2.34
C ARG A 601 -17.04 8.78 -3.60
N HIS A 602 -16.70 9.41 -4.72
CA HIS A 602 -17.40 9.18 -5.98
C HIS A 602 -17.19 7.76 -6.53
N ARG A 603 -16.03 7.14 -6.28
CA ARG A 603 -15.83 5.72 -6.61
C ARG A 603 -16.75 4.86 -5.76
N ARG A 604 -16.79 5.05 -4.43
CA ARG A 604 -17.62 4.28 -3.51
C ARG A 604 -19.12 4.37 -3.83
N LEU A 605 -19.62 5.57 -4.10
CA LEU A 605 -21.05 5.78 -4.41
C LEU A 605 -21.46 5.27 -5.80
N ASN A 606 -20.51 5.17 -6.73
CA ASN A 606 -20.75 4.75 -8.12
C ASN A 606 -19.93 3.50 -8.48
N LEU A 607 -19.79 2.58 -7.51
CA LEU A 607 -19.46 1.19 -7.79
C LEU A 607 -20.68 0.62 -8.50
N ASN A 608 -20.56 0.40 -9.82
CA ASN A 608 -21.64 -0.23 -10.58
C ASN A 608 -21.91 -1.62 -10.00
N PRO A 609 -23.17 -1.97 -9.69
CA PRO A 609 -23.61 -3.36 -9.50
C PRO A 609 -23.80 -4.09 -10.84
N ASN A 610 -22.95 -3.82 -11.84
CA ASN A 610 -23.00 -4.46 -13.16
C ASN A 610 -21.73 -5.25 -13.44
#